data_AF-A0A8B6HKX7-F1
#
_entry.id   AF-A0A8B6HKX7-F1
#
_cell.length_a   1.000
_cell.length_b   1.000
_cell.length_c   1.000
_cell.angle_alpha   90.00
_cell.angle_beta   90.00
_cell.angle_gamma   90.00
#
_symmetry.space_group_name_H-M   'P 1'
#
loop_
_entity.id
_entity.type
_entity.pdbx_description
1 polymer ?
#
loop_
_entity_poly.entity_id
_entity_poly.type
_entity_poly.pdbx_seq_one_letter_code
_entity_poly.pdbx_strand_id
1 'polypeptide(L)'
;MSGSVRKKTRLRQAVARQESIREEPKKAQWSNQEYTTEEILKQFSLPQIVKCNQDSVRIRSDSPLPINFGNPLVFYDKRTVRKLLAKNIGIDAVSNKYHEINDTIVIPADYEGLFLRLQSRTCKDNTCFRSIEAMAKNNVRAFLNMTKFTAFRIGENVTTNDYTKVDYTPGSVFIVDSVCTGTSRTRKDVVQHSYLKCKDEKDVQILIPFHHPGEFSEVLANNNRMSVNSEYLIANQKFPMVVRFISSKQKPRLKSFSGLFTLIDSFEESTVIGCVLNPSGFTMFELPVSSPLSFHLALNNQEMNQHPVVKNALKLCEAKNKLYAKDMKYKFKFVHRIGEKCSIVPEEEEDDGPTSALDSARFGVTITYLYI
;
A
#
# COMPACT_ATOMS: atom_id res chain seq x y z
N MET A 1 -44.73 49.39 -33.06
CA MET A 1 -43.52 49.29 -32.19
C MET A 1 -43.94 49.31 -30.71
N SER A 2 -44.34 48.17 -30.15
CA SER A 2 -44.43 48.00 -28.69
C SER A 2 -44.33 46.51 -28.38
N GLY A 3 -43.34 46.10 -27.59
CA GLY A 3 -43.16 44.67 -27.31
C GLY A 3 -41.80 44.23 -26.76
N SER A 4 -41.10 45.05 -25.94
CA SER A 4 -39.77 44.65 -25.44
C SER A 4 -39.43 45.10 -24.01
N VAL A 5 -40.42 45.40 -23.16
CA VAL A 5 -40.14 45.86 -21.79
C VAL A 5 -40.62 44.88 -20.70
N ARG A 6 -41.57 43.97 -20.98
CA ARG A 6 -42.14 43.07 -19.96
C ARG A 6 -41.33 41.79 -19.63
N LYS A 7 -40.34 41.39 -20.43
CA LYS A 7 -39.56 40.15 -20.19
C LYS A 7 -38.36 40.32 -19.24
N LYS A 8 -37.80 41.51 -19.07
CA LYS A 8 -36.63 41.73 -18.19
C LYS A 8 -36.96 41.77 -16.69
N THR A 9 -38.18 42.12 -16.32
CA THR A 9 -38.57 42.24 -14.90
C THR A 9 -38.85 40.91 -14.22
N ARG A 10 -39.33 39.89 -14.96
CA ARG A 10 -39.58 38.54 -14.42
C ARG A 10 -38.30 37.73 -14.17
N LEU A 11 -37.23 37.96 -14.94
CA LEU A 11 -35.96 37.26 -14.73
C LEU A 11 -35.23 37.75 -13.46
N ARG A 12 -35.33 39.04 -13.13
CA ARG A 12 -34.72 39.58 -11.89
C ARG A 12 -35.42 39.12 -10.61
N GLN A 13 -36.75 38.92 -10.65
CA GLN A 13 -37.48 38.35 -9.50
C GLN A 13 -37.25 36.84 -9.32
N ALA A 14 -36.88 36.10 -10.36
CA ALA A 14 -36.53 34.68 -10.26
C ALA A 14 -35.11 34.48 -9.68
N VAL A 15 -34.17 35.37 -10.01
CA VAL A 15 -32.80 35.34 -9.43
C VAL A 15 -32.80 35.82 -7.98
N ALA A 16 -33.58 36.85 -7.64
CA ALA A 16 -33.70 37.35 -6.26
C ALA A 16 -34.44 36.38 -5.31
N ARG A 17 -35.20 35.40 -5.82
CA ARG A 17 -35.85 34.34 -5.02
C ARG A 17 -34.97 33.11 -4.78
N GLN A 18 -33.81 33.00 -5.45
CA GLN A 18 -32.82 31.95 -5.16
C GLN A 18 -31.73 32.39 -4.16
N GLU A 19 -31.74 33.65 -3.73
CA GLU A 19 -30.89 34.14 -2.62
C GLU A 19 -31.55 33.96 -1.24
N SER A 20 -32.78 33.44 -1.19
CA SER A 20 -33.45 33.15 0.08
C SER A 20 -32.82 31.93 0.76
N ILE A 21 -32.09 32.20 1.83
CA ILE A 21 -31.60 31.26 2.86
C ILE A 21 -30.45 30.37 2.39
N ARG A 22 -29.28 30.98 2.15
CA ARG A 22 -28.02 30.28 2.44
C ARG A 22 -27.93 30.14 3.95
N GLU A 23 -28.51 29.09 4.52
CA GLU A 23 -28.23 28.71 5.90
C GLU A 23 -26.71 28.60 6.03
N GLU A 24 -26.13 29.40 6.92
CA GLU A 24 -24.70 29.28 7.19
C GLU A 24 -24.41 27.83 7.63
N PRO A 25 -23.34 27.21 7.13
CA PRO A 25 -23.00 25.86 7.50
C PRO A 25 -22.82 25.80 9.03
N LYS A 26 -23.69 25.01 9.68
CA LYS A 26 -23.68 24.82 11.13
C LYS A 26 -22.29 24.34 11.55
N LYS A 27 -21.68 25.06 12.50
CA LYS A 27 -20.35 24.74 13.04
C LYS A 27 -20.44 23.55 14.00
N ALA A 28 -19.37 22.76 14.07
CA ALA A 28 -19.26 21.65 15.04
C ALA A 28 -19.21 22.18 16.47
N GLN A 29 -19.96 21.54 17.37
CA GLN A 29 -19.92 21.79 18.81
C GLN A 29 -19.06 20.70 19.44
N TRP A 30 -17.89 21.07 20.00
CA TRP A 30 -16.94 20.12 20.55
C TRP A 30 -17.18 19.86 22.04
N SER A 31 -16.91 18.63 22.51
CA SER A 31 -16.91 18.30 23.92
C SER A 31 -15.80 19.04 24.67
N ASN A 32 -16.07 19.47 25.90
CA ASN A 32 -15.03 20.02 26.79
C ASN A 32 -14.13 18.92 27.38
N GLN A 33 -14.60 17.67 27.38
CA GLN A 33 -13.82 16.51 27.80
C GLN A 33 -12.98 15.97 26.64
N GLU A 34 -11.79 15.52 26.99
CA GLU A 34 -10.86 14.80 26.13
C GLU A 34 -11.00 13.30 26.34
N TYR A 35 -10.87 12.55 25.24
CA TYR A 35 -10.92 11.10 25.24
C TYR A 35 -9.77 10.54 24.41
N THR A 36 -9.16 9.48 24.89
CA THR A 36 -8.25 8.64 24.09
C THR A 36 -9.03 7.88 23.03
N THR A 37 -8.31 7.36 22.02
CA THR A 37 -8.93 6.47 21.02
C THR A 37 -9.62 5.26 21.68
N GLU A 38 -8.98 4.66 22.68
CA GLU A 38 -9.52 3.51 23.40
C GLU A 38 -10.82 3.84 24.14
N GLU A 39 -10.88 4.96 24.86
CA GLU A 39 -12.09 5.40 25.55
C GLU A 39 -13.23 5.67 24.57
N ILE A 40 -12.95 6.31 23.43
CA ILE A 40 -13.96 6.57 22.41
C ILE A 40 -14.58 5.25 21.93
N LEU A 41 -13.76 4.25 21.62
CA LEU A 41 -14.21 2.96 21.11
C LEU A 41 -14.93 2.09 22.15
N LYS A 42 -14.74 2.36 23.46
CA LYS A 42 -15.45 1.70 24.56
C LYS A 42 -16.78 2.36 24.86
N GLN A 43 -16.85 3.69 24.79
CA GLN A 43 -18.01 4.46 25.27
C GLN A 43 -18.98 4.86 24.15
N PHE A 44 -18.51 4.97 22.90
CA PHE A 44 -19.31 5.48 21.79
C PHE A 44 -19.29 4.53 20.59
N SER A 45 -20.42 4.46 19.88
CA SER A 45 -20.54 3.67 18.64
C SER A 45 -19.97 4.43 17.45
N LEU A 46 -19.20 3.78 16.59
CA LEU A 46 -18.75 4.38 15.33
C LEU A 46 -19.91 4.50 14.31
N PRO A 47 -19.89 5.46 13.37
CA PRO A 47 -18.84 6.47 13.18
C PRO A 47 -18.91 7.62 14.21
N GLN A 48 -17.76 8.23 14.51
CA GLN A 48 -17.64 9.40 15.40
C GLN A 48 -16.83 10.51 14.73
N ILE A 49 -17.31 11.76 14.86
CA ILE A 49 -16.59 12.94 14.39
C ILE A 49 -15.79 13.50 15.56
N VAL A 50 -14.49 13.59 15.37
CA VAL A 50 -13.55 13.97 16.43
C VAL A 50 -12.64 15.09 15.99
N LYS A 51 -12.08 15.82 16.95
CA LYS A 51 -11.02 16.79 16.74
C LYS A 51 -9.84 16.40 17.63
N CYS A 52 -8.67 16.20 17.03
CA CYS A 52 -7.45 15.91 17.79
C CYS A 52 -7.06 17.14 18.62
N ASN A 53 -6.64 16.91 19.87
CA ASN A 53 -5.96 17.95 20.65
C ASN A 53 -4.59 18.21 20.02
N GLN A 54 -4.38 19.41 19.45
CA GLN A 54 -3.15 19.75 18.73
C GLN A 54 -1.95 19.92 19.66
N ASP A 55 -2.18 20.32 20.92
CA ASP A 55 -1.11 20.51 21.91
C ASP A 55 -0.40 19.19 22.23
N SER A 56 -1.08 18.08 21.95
CA SER A 56 -0.59 16.73 22.13
C SER A 56 0.31 16.24 20.98
N VAL A 57 0.27 16.87 19.80
CA VAL A 57 0.99 16.41 18.60
C VAL A 57 2.26 17.23 18.38
N ARG A 58 3.43 16.60 18.44
CA ARG A 58 4.69 17.22 17.98
C ARG A 58 5.17 16.56 16.70
N ILE A 59 5.17 17.35 15.64
CA ILE A 59 5.68 16.95 14.33
C ILE A 59 7.08 17.54 14.21
N ARG A 60 8.07 16.70 13.92
CA ARG A 60 9.41 17.19 13.58
C ARG A 60 9.34 17.94 12.25
N SER A 61 10.07 19.04 12.12
CA SER A 61 10.07 19.86 10.90
C SER A 61 10.63 19.14 9.68
N ASP A 62 11.52 18.15 9.89
CA ASP A 62 12.17 17.35 8.85
C ASP A 62 11.29 16.21 8.30
N SER A 63 10.27 15.77 9.04
CA SER A 63 9.37 14.69 8.65
C SER A 63 7.92 15.09 8.89
N PRO A 64 7.35 15.94 8.01
CA PRO A 64 5.98 16.39 8.17
C PRO A 64 5.03 15.21 8.04
N LEU A 65 4.00 15.18 8.90
CA LEU A 65 2.96 14.19 8.78
C LEU A 65 2.23 14.33 7.44
N PRO A 66 1.89 13.21 6.79
CA PRO A 66 1.14 13.22 5.54
C PRO A 66 -0.31 13.72 5.68
N ILE A 67 -0.79 13.90 6.92
CA ILE A 67 -2.08 14.48 7.24
C ILE A 67 -1.96 15.56 8.32
N ASN A 68 -2.88 16.53 8.25
CA ASN A 68 -3.03 17.57 9.25
C ASN A 68 -4.08 17.15 10.28
N PHE A 69 -3.64 16.72 11.47
CA PHE A 69 -4.50 16.39 12.61
C PHE A 69 -5.26 17.60 13.20
N GLY A 70 -4.90 18.81 12.80
CA GLY A 70 -5.64 20.01 13.16
C GLY A 70 -7.01 20.12 12.49
N ASN A 71 -7.22 19.40 11.39
CA ASN A 71 -8.53 19.25 10.79
C ASN A 71 -9.37 18.22 11.56
N PRO A 72 -10.70 18.38 11.63
CA PRO A 72 -11.60 17.35 12.12
C PRO A 72 -11.39 16.01 11.41
N LEU A 73 -11.64 14.93 12.12
CA LEU A 73 -11.50 13.56 11.64
C LEU A 73 -12.85 12.84 11.78
N VAL A 74 -13.03 11.79 10.99
CA VAL A 74 -14.08 10.79 11.20
C VAL A 74 -13.41 9.49 11.57
N PHE A 75 -13.70 8.96 12.76
CA PHE A 75 -13.45 7.56 13.09
C PHE A 75 -14.62 6.75 12.56
N TYR A 76 -14.35 5.78 11.70
CA TYR A 76 -15.40 5.08 10.95
C TYR A 76 -15.52 3.60 11.33
N ASP A 77 -14.40 2.90 11.41
CA ASP A 77 -14.38 1.46 11.70
C ASP A 77 -13.22 1.11 12.63
N LYS A 78 -13.31 -0.03 13.31
CA LYS A 78 -12.23 -0.58 14.14
C LYS A 78 -11.91 -2.00 13.68
N ARG A 79 -10.64 -2.37 13.70
CA ARG A 79 -10.21 -3.74 13.40
C ARG A 79 -9.03 -4.14 14.27
N THR A 80 -8.90 -5.44 14.47
CA THR A 80 -7.72 -6.07 15.06
C THR A 80 -7.17 -7.05 14.04
N VAL A 81 -5.89 -6.95 13.72
CA VAL A 81 -5.26 -7.78 12.68
C VAL A 81 -3.78 -7.93 12.97
N ARG A 82 -3.21 -9.07 12.55
CA ARG A 82 -1.75 -9.21 12.46
C ARG A 82 -1.20 -8.45 11.25
N LYS A 83 -0.04 -7.84 11.43
CA LYS A 83 0.67 -7.05 10.41
C LYS A 83 2.12 -7.50 10.34
N LEU A 84 2.69 -7.52 9.15
CA LEU A 84 4.14 -7.57 8.94
C LEU A 84 4.69 -6.15 8.98
N LEU A 85 5.78 -5.96 9.73
CA LEU A 85 6.62 -4.77 9.65
C LEU A 85 7.65 -4.99 8.54
N ALA A 86 7.73 -4.07 7.58
CA ALA A 86 8.63 -4.17 6.45
C ALA A 86 9.39 -2.86 6.21
N LYS A 87 10.58 -2.95 5.63
CA LYS A 87 11.29 -1.82 5.01
C LYS A 87 11.39 -2.04 3.51
N ASN A 88 11.24 -0.97 2.75
CA ASN A 88 11.46 -1.01 1.31
C ASN A 88 12.96 -1.12 1.01
N ILE A 89 13.33 -1.89 -0.01
CA ILE A 89 14.72 -2.09 -0.41
C ILE A 89 14.95 -1.40 -1.76
N GLY A 90 15.88 -0.46 -1.83
CA GLY A 90 16.38 0.08 -3.08
C GLY A 90 17.50 -0.76 -3.68
N ILE A 91 17.69 -0.66 -4.99
CA ILE A 91 18.84 -1.24 -5.68
C ILE A 91 19.72 -0.09 -6.14
N ASP A 92 20.96 -0.06 -5.67
CA ASP A 92 21.95 0.90 -6.16
C ASP A 92 22.33 0.56 -7.61
N ALA A 93 22.17 1.50 -8.53
CA ALA A 93 22.34 1.25 -9.96
C ALA A 93 23.78 0.91 -10.36
N VAL A 94 24.76 1.37 -9.59
CA VAL A 94 26.20 1.20 -9.90
C VAL A 94 26.72 -0.12 -9.34
N SER A 95 26.50 -0.36 -8.04
CA SER A 95 27.00 -1.55 -7.34
C SER A 95 26.08 -2.77 -7.46
N ASN A 96 24.84 -2.56 -7.91
CA ASN A 96 23.76 -3.54 -7.90
C ASN A 96 23.54 -4.15 -6.51
N LYS A 97 23.84 -3.37 -5.46
CA LYS A 97 23.64 -3.77 -4.07
C LYS A 97 22.32 -3.24 -3.54
N TYR A 98 21.69 -4.05 -2.70
CA TYR A 98 20.55 -3.65 -1.91
C TYR A 98 20.93 -2.64 -0.83
N HIS A 99 20.12 -1.60 -0.70
CA HIS A 99 20.15 -0.66 0.43
C HIS A 99 18.73 -0.50 0.98
N GLU A 100 18.60 -0.37 2.30
CA GLU A 100 17.29 -0.09 2.90
C GLU A 100 16.91 1.37 2.61
N ILE A 101 15.67 1.57 2.18
CA ILE A 101 15.05 2.89 2.11
C ILE A 101 14.38 3.11 3.46
N ASN A 102 14.51 4.32 4.04
CA ASN A 102 13.97 4.66 5.36
C ASN A 102 12.43 4.61 5.47
N ASP A 103 11.75 4.27 4.38
CA ASP A 103 10.32 4.05 4.32
C ASP A 103 9.94 2.72 5.02
N THR A 104 9.30 2.85 6.17
CA THR A 104 8.71 1.71 6.90
C THR A 104 7.29 1.46 6.42
N ILE A 105 6.94 0.20 6.18
CA ILE A 105 5.66 -0.23 5.62
C ILE A 105 5.05 -1.27 6.54
N VAL A 106 3.72 -1.27 6.65
CA VAL A 106 2.97 -2.36 7.27
C VAL A 106 2.15 -3.10 6.22
N ILE A 107 2.21 -4.43 6.27
CA ILE A 107 1.47 -5.33 5.36
C ILE A 107 0.50 -6.16 6.21
N PRO A 108 -0.81 -5.92 6.12
CA PRO A 108 -1.80 -6.70 6.85
C PRO A 108 -1.80 -8.19 6.49
N ALA A 109 -2.13 -9.07 7.45
CA ALA A 109 -2.26 -10.51 7.23
C ALA A 109 -3.31 -10.86 6.15
N ASP A 110 -4.34 -10.03 6.01
CA ASP A 110 -5.42 -10.15 5.03
C ASP A 110 -5.15 -9.40 3.71
N TYR A 111 -3.90 -8.95 3.49
CA TYR A 111 -3.48 -8.36 2.22
C TYR A 111 -3.51 -9.41 1.09
N GLU A 112 -4.26 -9.12 0.04
CA GLU A 112 -4.44 -10.01 -1.12
C GLU A 112 -3.30 -9.85 -2.14
N GLY A 113 -2.06 -10.00 -1.67
CA GLY A 113 -0.86 -10.01 -2.51
C GLY A 113 0.02 -11.22 -2.25
N LEU A 114 0.82 -11.53 -3.27
CA LEU A 114 1.72 -12.66 -3.31
C LEU A 114 3.16 -12.18 -3.19
N PHE A 115 3.94 -12.89 -2.39
CA PHE A 115 5.34 -12.62 -2.14
C PHE A 115 6.17 -13.84 -2.50
N LEU A 116 7.26 -13.61 -3.23
CA LEU A 116 8.31 -14.59 -3.45
C LEU A 116 9.31 -14.50 -2.29
N ARG A 117 9.60 -15.65 -1.68
CA ARG A 117 10.67 -15.74 -0.68
C ARG A 117 12.01 -15.76 -1.40
N LEU A 118 12.90 -14.84 -1.06
CA LEU A 118 14.26 -14.86 -1.59
C LEU A 118 15.16 -15.66 -0.64
N GLN A 119 15.98 -16.54 -1.20
CA GLN A 119 16.92 -17.36 -0.42
C GLN A 119 18.06 -16.55 0.21
N SER A 120 18.28 -15.34 -0.28
CA SER A 120 19.52 -14.63 -0.02
C SER A 120 19.41 -13.66 1.16
N ARG A 121 20.33 -13.82 2.12
CA ARG A 121 20.76 -12.73 3.02
C ARG A 121 21.77 -11.80 2.34
N THR A 122 22.22 -12.11 1.12
CA THR A 122 23.23 -11.32 0.41
C THR A 122 22.59 -10.16 -0.33
N CYS A 123 23.32 -9.05 -0.47
CA CYS A 123 22.87 -7.82 -1.14
C CYS A 123 22.69 -7.96 -2.67
N LYS A 124 22.61 -9.18 -3.22
CA LYS A 124 22.48 -9.43 -4.67
C LYS A 124 21.33 -10.37 -4.94
N ASP A 125 20.43 -9.97 -5.84
CA ASP A 125 19.49 -10.90 -6.48
C ASP A 125 20.18 -11.60 -7.64
N ASN A 126 20.48 -12.89 -7.48
CA ASN A 126 20.79 -13.74 -8.62
C ASN A 126 19.54 -14.45 -9.15
N THR A 127 18.37 -14.25 -8.52
CA THR A 127 17.14 -14.90 -8.95
C THR A 127 16.45 -14.12 -10.07
N CYS A 128 16.80 -12.87 -10.33
CA CYS A 128 16.14 -12.07 -11.38
C CYS A 128 16.94 -12.02 -12.68
N PHE A 129 16.26 -12.26 -13.79
CA PHE A 129 16.80 -12.32 -15.14
C PHE A 129 16.04 -11.36 -16.06
N ARG A 130 16.78 -10.64 -16.91
CA ARG A 130 16.22 -9.69 -17.88
C ARG A 130 15.89 -10.30 -19.26
N SER A 131 16.22 -11.57 -19.45
CA SER A 131 15.95 -12.31 -20.67
C SER A 131 15.78 -13.80 -20.39
N ILE A 132 15.02 -14.46 -21.26
CA ILE A 132 14.86 -15.92 -21.26
C ILE A 132 16.21 -16.63 -21.47
N GLU A 133 17.05 -16.06 -22.33
CA GLU A 133 18.41 -16.57 -22.55
C GLU A 133 19.25 -16.59 -21.26
N ALA A 134 19.18 -15.53 -20.46
CA ALA A 134 19.92 -15.47 -19.20
C ALA A 134 19.43 -16.55 -18.21
N MET A 135 18.12 -16.80 -18.13
CA MET A 135 17.58 -17.90 -17.33
C MET A 135 18.08 -19.27 -17.80
N ALA A 136 18.03 -19.50 -19.12
CA ALA A 136 18.48 -20.75 -19.71
C ALA A 136 19.96 -21.03 -19.42
N LYS A 137 20.82 -20.01 -19.56
CA LYS A 137 22.26 -20.09 -19.24
C LYS A 137 22.54 -20.41 -17.77
N ASN A 138 21.66 -19.99 -16.87
CA ASN A 138 21.79 -20.24 -15.43
C ASN A 138 21.07 -21.52 -14.96
N ASN A 139 20.55 -22.34 -15.89
CA ASN A 139 19.86 -23.60 -15.59
C ASN A 139 18.68 -23.45 -14.63
N VAL A 140 17.95 -22.34 -14.75
CA VAL A 140 16.73 -22.07 -13.97
C VAL A 140 15.70 -23.17 -14.24
N ARG A 141 15.21 -23.84 -13.18
CA ARG A 141 14.26 -24.97 -13.31
C ARG A 141 12.80 -24.53 -13.34
N ALA A 142 12.48 -23.43 -12.69
CA ALA A 142 11.18 -22.81 -12.74
C ALA A 142 11.35 -21.30 -12.56
N PHE A 143 10.43 -20.54 -13.11
CA PHE A 143 10.46 -19.09 -12.99
C PHE A 143 9.06 -18.49 -12.97
N LEU A 144 9.00 -17.26 -12.51
CA LEU A 144 7.84 -16.40 -12.44
C LEU A 144 8.06 -15.23 -13.38
N ASN A 145 7.09 -14.90 -14.24
CA ASN A 145 7.19 -13.69 -15.05
C ASN A 145 6.70 -12.47 -14.27
N MET A 146 7.52 -11.42 -14.24
CA MET A 146 7.21 -10.13 -13.61
C MET A 146 6.66 -9.11 -14.62
N THR A 147 6.87 -9.36 -15.91
CA THR A 147 6.36 -8.55 -17.02
C THR A 147 5.43 -9.36 -17.92
N LYS A 148 4.51 -8.68 -18.61
CA LYS A 148 3.72 -9.30 -19.67
C LYS A 148 4.65 -9.81 -20.76
N PHE A 149 4.43 -11.02 -21.27
CA PHE A 149 5.19 -11.56 -22.40
C PHE A 149 4.31 -12.45 -23.28
N THR A 150 4.75 -12.68 -24.52
CA THR A 150 4.05 -13.56 -25.47
C THR A 150 4.86 -14.83 -25.66
N ALA A 151 4.18 -15.98 -25.59
CA ALA A 151 4.73 -17.29 -25.85
C ALA A 151 3.99 -17.99 -27.00
N PHE A 152 4.50 -19.13 -27.42
CA PHE A 152 3.89 -19.99 -28.43
C PHE A 152 3.41 -21.28 -27.77
N ARG A 153 2.10 -21.51 -27.72
CA ARG A 153 1.53 -22.78 -27.24
C ARG A 153 1.81 -23.88 -28.26
N ILE A 154 2.33 -25.00 -27.78
CA ILE A 154 2.51 -26.22 -28.56
C ILE A 154 1.13 -26.92 -28.61
N GLY A 155 0.61 -27.15 -29.82
CA GLY A 155 -0.64 -27.88 -30.03
C GLY A 155 -0.54 -29.35 -29.64
N GLU A 156 -1.69 -29.98 -29.37
CA GLU A 156 -1.74 -31.42 -29.03
C GLU A 156 -1.33 -32.32 -30.20
N ASN A 157 -1.57 -31.87 -31.44
CA ASN A 157 -1.11 -32.55 -32.64
C ASN A 157 0.32 -32.11 -32.99
N VAL A 158 1.31 -32.88 -32.54
CA VAL A 158 2.74 -32.68 -32.81
C VAL A 158 3.05 -32.60 -34.32
N THR A 159 2.20 -33.18 -35.16
CA THR A 159 2.41 -33.29 -36.60
C THR A 159 2.19 -32.00 -37.38
N THR A 160 1.37 -31.05 -36.90
CA THR A 160 0.98 -29.90 -37.74
C THR A 160 1.85 -28.65 -37.57
N ASN A 161 2.85 -28.63 -36.67
CA ASN A 161 3.68 -27.44 -36.40
C ASN A 161 2.85 -26.15 -36.17
N ASP A 162 1.60 -26.29 -35.72
CA ASP A 162 0.72 -25.16 -35.47
C ASP A 162 1.00 -24.60 -34.07
N TYR A 163 1.63 -23.43 -34.05
CA TYR A 163 1.93 -22.70 -32.84
C TYR A 163 0.95 -21.54 -32.67
N THR A 164 0.16 -21.57 -31.61
CA THR A 164 -0.76 -20.47 -31.29
C THR A 164 -0.09 -19.49 -30.33
N LYS A 165 -0.12 -18.19 -30.62
CA LYS A 165 0.40 -17.17 -29.70
C LYS A 165 -0.49 -17.06 -28.47
N VAL A 166 0.14 -17.02 -27.29
CA VAL A 166 -0.55 -16.84 -26.01
C VAL A 166 0.16 -15.73 -25.23
N ASP A 167 -0.61 -14.80 -24.71
CA ASP A 167 -0.13 -13.73 -23.86
C ASP A 167 -0.26 -14.12 -22.38
N TYR A 168 0.84 -13.98 -21.63
CA TYR A 168 0.86 -14.21 -20.18
C TYR A 168 0.97 -12.88 -19.43
N THR A 169 0.13 -12.70 -18.41
CA THR A 169 0.18 -11.55 -17.49
C THR A 169 1.27 -11.77 -16.43
N PRO A 170 1.82 -10.69 -15.83
CA PRO A 170 2.68 -10.81 -14.65
C PRO A 170 2.08 -11.71 -13.58
N GLY A 171 2.90 -12.52 -12.92
CA GLY A 171 2.50 -13.42 -11.86
C GLY A 171 2.31 -14.89 -12.26
N SER A 172 2.51 -15.24 -13.53
CA SER A 172 2.38 -16.62 -14.02
C SER A 172 3.67 -17.42 -13.74
N VAL A 173 3.52 -18.67 -13.30
CA VAL A 173 4.64 -19.56 -12.99
C VAL A 173 4.85 -20.55 -14.14
N PHE A 174 6.12 -20.83 -14.43
CA PHE A 174 6.54 -21.73 -15.50
C PHE A 174 7.57 -22.72 -14.98
N ILE A 175 7.42 -23.98 -15.34
CA ILE A 175 8.43 -25.03 -15.14
C ILE A 175 9.21 -25.19 -16.44
N VAL A 176 10.53 -25.09 -16.36
CA VAL A 176 11.43 -25.24 -17.51
C VAL A 176 11.62 -26.73 -17.80
N ASP A 177 11.33 -27.13 -19.04
CA ASP A 177 11.50 -28.50 -19.52
C ASP A 177 12.87 -28.65 -20.19
N SER A 178 13.10 -27.92 -21.28
CA SER A 178 14.35 -27.99 -22.03
C SER A 178 14.58 -26.74 -22.90
N VAL A 179 15.78 -26.63 -23.47
CA VAL A 179 16.09 -25.65 -24.52
C VAL A 179 15.87 -26.32 -25.87
N CYS A 180 15.12 -25.66 -26.76
CA CYS A 180 14.85 -26.15 -28.10
C CYS A 180 15.38 -25.19 -29.16
N THR A 181 15.73 -25.72 -30.32
CA THR A 181 16.10 -24.93 -31.50
C THR A 181 15.09 -25.13 -32.61
N GLY A 182 14.68 -24.04 -33.24
CA GLY A 182 13.83 -24.02 -34.42
C GLY A 182 14.53 -23.33 -35.58
N THR A 183 14.07 -23.55 -36.81
CA THR A 183 14.55 -22.82 -37.99
C THR A 183 13.38 -22.10 -38.64
N SER A 184 13.61 -20.85 -39.06
CA SER A 184 12.69 -20.08 -39.87
C SER A 184 13.29 -19.87 -41.25
N ARG A 185 12.52 -20.19 -42.30
CA ARG A 185 12.91 -19.90 -43.68
C ARG A 185 12.38 -18.54 -44.07
N THR A 186 13.29 -17.59 -44.26
CA THR A 186 13.00 -16.37 -45.04
C THR A 186 13.33 -16.63 -46.51
N ARG A 187 12.88 -15.76 -47.43
CA ARG A 187 13.13 -15.93 -48.88
C ARG A 187 14.61 -16.02 -49.26
N LYS A 188 15.52 -15.62 -48.37
CA LYS A 188 16.97 -15.55 -48.64
C LYS A 188 17.81 -16.37 -47.66
N ASP A 189 17.38 -16.55 -46.41
CA ASP A 189 18.17 -17.23 -45.38
C ASP A 189 17.35 -18.16 -44.48
N VAL A 190 18.01 -19.23 -44.01
CA VAL A 190 17.52 -20.09 -42.93
C VAL A 190 18.09 -19.55 -41.62
N VAL A 191 17.24 -18.96 -40.78
CA VAL A 191 17.64 -18.41 -39.49
C VAL A 191 17.32 -19.42 -38.39
N GLN A 192 18.31 -19.76 -37.57
CA GLN A 192 18.11 -20.61 -36.39
C GLN A 192 17.70 -19.75 -35.19
N HIS A 193 16.66 -20.18 -34.49
CA HIS A 193 16.14 -19.53 -33.29
C HIS A 193 16.16 -20.49 -32.11
N SER A 194 16.54 -19.99 -30.93
CA SER A 194 16.50 -20.75 -29.68
C SER A 194 15.26 -20.36 -28.86
N TYR A 195 14.64 -21.36 -28.25
CA TYR A 195 13.45 -21.24 -27.43
C TYR A 195 13.64 -21.97 -26.11
N LEU A 196 13.04 -21.43 -25.06
CA LEU A 196 12.88 -22.13 -23.80
C LEU A 196 11.53 -22.85 -23.82
N LYS A 197 11.56 -24.17 -23.72
CA LYS A 197 10.36 -24.98 -23.60
C LYS A 197 9.96 -25.06 -22.14
N CYS A 198 8.73 -24.65 -21.84
CA CYS A 198 8.20 -24.59 -20.49
C CYS A 198 6.81 -25.21 -20.42
N LYS A 199 6.36 -25.46 -19.19
CA LYS A 199 4.97 -25.77 -18.84
C LYS A 199 4.44 -24.67 -17.93
N ASP A 200 3.23 -24.18 -18.18
CA ASP A 200 2.56 -23.26 -17.28
C ASP A 200 1.82 -23.98 -16.13
N GLU A 201 1.13 -23.21 -15.28
CA GLU A 201 0.35 -23.74 -14.14
C GLU A 201 -0.80 -24.68 -14.55
N LYS A 202 -1.20 -24.69 -15.82
CA LYS A 202 -2.25 -25.56 -16.37
C LYS A 202 -1.65 -26.76 -17.12
N ASP A 203 -0.36 -27.02 -16.94
CA ASP A 203 0.42 -28.03 -17.65
C ASP A 203 0.42 -27.86 -19.19
N VAL A 204 0.17 -26.63 -19.67
CA VAL A 204 0.21 -26.32 -21.10
C VAL A 204 1.66 -26.10 -21.51
N GLN A 205 2.11 -26.85 -22.51
CA GLN A 205 3.46 -26.69 -23.06
C GLN A 205 3.54 -25.44 -23.95
N ILE A 206 4.57 -24.64 -23.69
CA ILE A 206 4.84 -23.41 -24.43
C ILE A 206 6.31 -23.30 -24.83
N LEU A 207 6.56 -22.53 -25.88
CA LEU A 207 7.88 -22.10 -26.32
C LEU A 207 8.02 -20.59 -26.14
N ILE A 208 9.09 -20.17 -25.49
CA ILE A 208 9.39 -18.76 -25.26
C ILE A 208 10.69 -18.41 -25.98
N PRO A 209 10.70 -17.44 -26.91
CA PRO A 209 11.92 -17.06 -27.61
C PRO A 209 13.00 -16.53 -26.67
N PHE A 210 14.26 -16.92 -26.89
CA PHE A 210 15.39 -16.48 -26.06
C PHE A 210 15.58 -14.96 -26.04
N HIS A 211 15.31 -14.32 -27.17
CA HIS A 211 15.42 -12.87 -27.36
C HIS A 211 14.23 -12.09 -26.77
N HIS A 212 13.24 -12.76 -26.18
CA HIS A 212 12.11 -12.07 -25.59
C HIS A 212 12.58 -11.25 -24.36
N PRO A 213 12.42 -9.92 -24.36
CA PRO A 213 12.78 -9.10 -23.21
C PRO A 213 11.74 -9.27 -22.10
N GLY A 214 12.16 -9.19 -20.85
CA GLY A 214 11.21 -9.23 -19.75
C GLY A 214 11.93 -9.25 -18.42
N GLU A 215 11.18 -9.31 -17.34
CA GLU A 215 11.73 -9.58 -16.02
C GLU A 215 11.18 -10.91 -15.54
N PHE A 216 12.09 -11.83 -15.21
CA PHE A 216 11.78 -13.19 -14.82
C PHE A 216 12.51 -13.52 -13.53
N SER A 217 11.80 -14.04 -12.54
CA SER A 217 12.40 -14.43 -11.26
C SER A 217 12.46 -15.94 -11.19
N GLU A 218 13.63 -16.52 -10.96
CA GLU A 218 13.82 -17.92 -10.63
C GLU A 218 13.00 -18.28 -9.39
N VAL A 219 12.39 -19.46 -9.49
CA VAL A 219 11.51 -20.06 -8.51
C VAL A 219 12.11 -21.42 -8.18
N LEU A 220 12.45 -21.63 -6.91
CA LEU A 220 12.91 -22.92 -6.41
C LEU A 220 11.83 -23.99 -6.59
N ALA A 221 12.17 -25.11 -7.23
CA ALA A 221 11.21 -26.17 -7.53
C ALA A 221 10.85 -27.07 -6.32
N ASN A 222 11.14 -26.65 -5.08
CA ASN A 222 10.79 -27.47 -3.91
C ASN A 222 9.26 -27.44 -3.71
N ASN A 223 8.67 -28.58 -3.31
CA ASN A 223 7.23 -28.83 -3.13
C ASN A 223 6.46 -27.88 -2.17
N ASN A 224 7.10 -26.80 -1.70
CA ASN A 224 6.50 -25.76 -0.90
C ASN A 224 6.02 -24.62 -1.81
N ARG A 225 4.80 -24.12 -1.56
CA ARG A 225 4.24 -22.94 -2.23
C ARG A 225 5.30 -21.83 -2.36
N MET A 226 5.54 -21.43 -3.60
CA MET A 226 6.66 -20.55 -3.95
C MET A 226 6.31 -19.08 -3.80
N SER A 227 5.12 -18.72 -4.27
CA SER A 227 4.44 -17.53 -3.81
C SER A 227 3.67 -17.84 -2.53
N VAL A 228 3.74 -16.92 -1.58
CA VAL A 228 3.04 -17.03 -0.32
C VAL A 228 2.32 -15.72 -0.05
N ASN A 229 1.17 -15.78 0.61
CA ASN A 229 0.46 -14.58 1.06
C ASN A 229 1.07 -14.07 2.38
N SER A 230 0.66 -12.88 2.82
CA SER A 230 1.13 -12.29 4.08
C SER A 230 0.76 -13.14 5.31
N GLU A 231 -0.44 -13.73 5.33
CA GLU A 231 -0.87 -14.66 6.38
C GLU A 231 0.11 -15.83 6.56
N TYR A 232 0.52 -16.49 5.46
CA TYR A 232 1.46 -17.59 5.52
C TYR A 232 2.85 -17.13 6.01
N LEU A 233 3.31 -15.96 5.58
CA LEU A 233 4.58 -15.38 6.04
C LEU A 233 4.58 -15.17 7.56
N ILE A 234 3.50 -14.58 8.09
CA ILE A 234 3.31 -14.34 9.52
C ILE A 234 3.31 -15.65 10.32
N ALA A 235 2.65 -16.69 9.81
CA ALA A 235 2.47 -17.94 10.55
C ALA A 235 3.68 -18.89 10.47
N ASN A 236 4.48 -18.85 9.39
CA ASN A 236 5.42 -19.93 9.08
C ASN A 236 6.87 -19.49 8.89
N GLN A 237 7.19 -18.19 8.93
CA GLN A 237 8.55 -17.71 8.66
C GLN A 237 9.20 -17.09 9.89
N LYS A 238 10.54 -17.07 9.87
CA LYS A 238 11.36 -16.36 10.85
C LYS A 238 11.83 -15.04 10.23
N PHE A 239 11.81 -13.98 11.03
CA PHE A 239 12.28 -12.65 10.64
C PHE A 239 13.66 -12.36 11.25
N PRO A 240 14.50 -11.51 10.63
CA PRO A 240 14.25 -10.78 9.39
C PRO A 240 14.39 -11.65 8.13
N MET A 241 13.65 -11.33 7.07
CA MET A 241 13.77 -11.99 5.76
C MET A 241 13.49 -11.06 4.59
N VAL A 242 14.11 -11.33 3.44
CA VAL A 242 13.87 -10.57 2.21
C VAL A 242 12.81 -11.27 1.37
N VAL A 243 11.82 -10.50 0.92
CA VAL A 243 10.79 -10.97 0.00
C VAL A 243 10.64 -10.03 -1.18
N ARG A 244 10.16 -10.57 -2.30
CA ARG A 244 9.80 -9.83 -3.49
C ARG A 244 8.29 -9.84 -3.65
N PHE A 245 7.67 -8.68 -3.80
CA PHE A 245 6.28 -8.56 -4.20
C PHE A 245 6.12 -9.03 -5.64
N ILE A 246 5.17 -9.93 -5.86
CA ILE A 246 4.87 -10.49 -7.18
C ILE A 246 3.70 -9.74 -7.80
N SER A 247 2.55 -9.85 -7.15
CA SER A 247 1.28 -9.36 -7.66
C SER A 247 0.29 -9.23 -6.54
N SER A 248 -0.75 -8.46 -6.80
CA SER A 248 -1.94 -8.35 -5.97
C SER A 248 -3.08 -7.92 -6.88
N LYS A 249 -4.32 -8.02 -6.39
CA LYS A 249 -5.45 -7.43 -7.12
C LYS A 249 -5.34 -5.91 -7.25
N GLN A 250 -4.58 -5.26 -6.36
CA GLN A 250 -4.40 -3.81 -6.30
C GLN A 250 -2.95 -3.44 -6.07
N LYS A 251 -2.38 -2.73 -7.05
CA LYS A 251 -1.00 -2.25 -6.95
C LYS A 251 -0.81 -1.47 -5.64
N PRO A 252 0.26 -1.75 -4.87
CA PRO A 252 0.58 -0.98 -3.67
C PRO A 252 0.62 0.51 -3.96
N ARG A 253 -0.06 1.32 -3.15
CA ARG A 253 -0.11 2.79 -3.27
C ARG A 253 1.07 3.45 -2.56
N LEU A 254 2.26 2.94 -2.84
CA LEU A 254 3.52 3.39 -2.27
C LEU A 254 4.22 4.34 -3.25
N LYS A 255 4.69 5.51 -2.78
CA LYS A 255 5.41 6.50 -3.60
C LYS A 255 6.74 5.93 -4.10
N SER A 256 7.48 5.31 -3.20
CA SER A 256 8.70 4.56 -3.46
C SER A 256 8.35 3.08 -3.40
N PHE A 257 8.48 2.37 -4.52
CA PHE A 257 8.16 0.94 -4.57
C PHE A 257 9.10 0.23 -5.53
N SER A 258 10.04 -0.53 -4.98
CA SER A 258 10.96 -1.37 -5.75
C SER A 258 10.41 -2.78 -6.00
N GLY A 259 9.36 -3.17 -5.26
CA GLY A 259 8.90 -4.55 -5.20
C GLY A 259 9.75 -5.45 -4.29
N LEU A 260 10.74 -4.93 -3.57
CA LEU A 260 11.56 -5.68 -2.62
C LEU A 260 11.37 -5.16 -1.19
N PHE A 261 11.22 -6.09 -0.25
CA PHE A 261 10.99 -5.77 1.15
C PHE A 261 11.90 -6.59 2.07
N THR A 262 12.47 -5.94 3.09
CA THR A 262 12.97 -6.62 4.28
C THR A 262 11.82 -6.71 5.26
N LEU A 263 11.28 -7.90 5.50
CA LEU A 263 10.34 -8.17 6.58
C LEU A 263 11.12 -8.25 7.88
N ILE A 264 10.78 -7.41 8.86
CA ILE A 264 11.51 -7.22 10.11
C ILE A 264 10.88 -8.03 11.25
N ASP A 265 9.56 -7.97 11.36
CA ASP A 265 8.80 -8.61 12.44
C ASP A 265 7.32 -8.74 12.07
N SER A 266 6.54 -9.44 12.90
CA SER A 266 5.09 -9.48 12.83
C SER A 266 4.45 -9.19 14.20
N PHE A 267 3.37 -8.42 14.21
CA PHE A 267 2.68 -8.04 15.44
C PHE A 267 1.17 -7.98 15.22
N GLU A 268 0.40 -8.20 16.28
CA GLU A 268 -1.05 -7.98 16.28
C GLU A 268 -1.35 -6.59 16.82
N GLU A 269 -2.23 -5.86 16.15
CA GLU A 269 -2.57 -4.50 16.54
C GLU A 269 -4.05 -4.22 16.31
N SER A 270 -4.67 -3.55 17.29
CA SER A 270 -5.99 -2.96 17.14
C SER A 270 -5.88 -1.52 16.67
N THR A 271 -6.61 -1.17 15.63
CA THR A 271 -6.58 0.15 15.01
C THR A 271 -7.98 0.68 14.73
N VAL A 272 -8.10 2.01 14.70
CA VAL A 272 -9.26 2.72 14.17
C VAL A 272 -8.93 3.20 12.76
N ILE A 273 -9.85 2.97 11.82
CA ILE A 273 -9.79 3.49 10.46
C ILE A 273 -10.68 4.71 10.39
N GLY A 274 -10.15 5.77 9.77
CA GLY A 274 -10.86 7.02 9.64
C GLY A 274 -10.51 7.79 8.39
N CYS A 275 -11.03 9.00 8.32
CA CYS A 275 -10.73 9.96 7.27
C CYS A 275 -10.56 11.36 7.84
N VAL A 276 -9.60 12.11 7.32
CA VAL A 276 -9.44 13.53 7.62
C VAL A 276 -10.45 14.35 6.83
N LEU A 277 -11.14 15.27 7.50
CA LEU A 277 -12.10 16.19 6.89
C LEU A 277 -11.39 17.44 6.39
N ASN A 278 -10.78 17.35 5.20
CA ASN A 278 -10.15 18.49 4.53
C ASN A 278 -11.03 18.97 3.36
N PRO A 279 -11.32 20.29 3.25
CA PRO A 279 -12.08 20.84 2.12
C PRO A 279 -11.47 20.52 0.75
N SER A 280 -10.15 20.38 0.66
CA SER A 280 -9.43 20.09 -0.59
C SER A 280 -9.42 18.61 -0.97
N GLY A 281 -9.84 17.72 -0.07
CA GLY A 281 -9.82 16.28 -0.32
C GLY A 281 -9.91 15.44 0.94
N PHE A 282 -10.13 14.15 0.77
CA PHE A 282 -10.31 13.19 1.85
C PHE A 282 -9.14 12.21 1.88
N THR A 283 -8.44 12.14 3.02
CA THR A 283 -7.34 11.19 3.22
C THR A 283 -7.74 10.18 4.27
N MET A 284 -7.85 8.91 3.86
CA MET A 284 -8.04 7.80 4.77
C MET A 284 -6.77 7.58 5.59
N PHE A 285 -6.94 7.19 6.85
CA PHE A 285 -5.83 6.85 7.73
C PHE A 285 -6.21 5.68 8.64
N GLU A 286 -5.22 5.05 9.23
CA GLU A 286 -5.38 4.04 10.26
C GLU A 286 -4.49 4.38 11.46
N LEU A 287 -5.09 4.50 12.65
CA LEU A 287 -4.44 4.92 13.89
C LEU A 287 -4.50 3.77 14.93
N PRO A 288 -3.39 3.41 15.60
CA PRO A 288 -3.40 2.45 16.70
C PRO A 288 -4.36 2.89 17.83
N VAL A 289 -5.14 1.95 18.36
CA VAL A 289 -6.03 2.22 19.51
C VAL A 289 -5.24 2.59 20.76
N SER A 290 -4.03 2.05 20.90
CA SER A 290 -3.05 2.38 21.94
C SER A 290 -2.37 3.75 21.75
N SER A 291 -2.78 4.51 20.73
CA SER A 291 -2.27 5.87 20.53
C SER A 291 -2.61 6.75 21.75
N PRO A 292 -1.63 7.48 22.31
CA PRO A 292 -1.82 8.42 23.41
C PRO A 292 -2.52 9.72 22.97
N LEU A 293 -2.89 9.85 21.69
CA LEU A 293 -3.61 11.03 21.21
C LEU A 293 -4.96 11.16 21.92
N SER A 294 -5.28 12.39 22.32
CA SER A 294 -6.55 12.76 22.89
C SER A 294 -7.41 13.55 21.89
N PHE A 295 -8.72 13.39 22.02
CA PHE A 295 -9.70 13.88 21.07
C PHE A 295 -10.92 14.47 21.78
N HIS A 296 -11.48 15.52 21.18
CA HIS A 296 -12.80 16.05 21.51
C HIS A 296 -13.84 15.49 20.55
N LEU A 297 -14.99 15.08 21.06
CA LEU A 297 -16.12 14.56 20.28
C LEU A 297 -17.01 15.71 19.79
N ALA A 298 -17.59 15.57 18.60
CA ALA A 298 -18.66 16.44 18.16
C ALA A 298 -19.98 16.08 18.88
N LEU A 299 -20.55 17.03 19.62
CA LEU A 299 -21.81 16.85 20.36
C LEU A 299 -23.04 16.94 19.46
N ASN A 300 -22.96 17.66 18.35
CA ASN A 300 -24.04 17.84 17.38
C ASN A 300 -23.95 16.89 16.18
N ASN A 301 -23.69 15.60 16.43
CA ASN A 301 -23.51 14.57 15.39
C ASN A 301 -24.63 14.52 14.34
N GLN A 302 -25.89 14.70 14.73
CA GLN A 302 -27.02 14.68 13.79
C GLN A 302 -26.92 15.80 12.74
N GLU A 303 -26.52 17.01 13.15
CA GLU A 303 -26.34 18.14 12.25
C GLU A 303 -25.07 17.97 11.40
N MET A 304 -23.99 17.51 12.04
CA MET A 304 -22.72 17.27 11.34
C MET A 304 -22.83 16.21 10.25
N ASN A 305 -23.66 15.17 10.45
CA ASN A 305 -23.92 14.16 9.43
C ASN A 305 -24.64 14.71 8.18
N GLN A 306 -25.34 15.84 8.31
CA GLN A 306 -25.96 16.54 7.19
C GLN A 306 -24.95 17.45 6.46
N HIS A 307 -23.83 17.80 7.11
CA HIS A 307 -22.80 18.64 6.52
C HIS A 307 -22.18 17.95 5.29
N PRO A 308 -22.12 18.62 4.11
CA PRO A 308 -21.69 17.98 2.86
C PRO A 308 -20.31 17.32 2.94
N VAL A 309 -19.35 17.95 3.63
CA VAL A 309 -17.99 17.42 3.79
C VAL A 309 -17.99 16.12 4.58
N VAL A 310 -18.72 16.05 5.70
CA VAL A 310 -18.84 14.85 6.53
C VAL A 310 -19.56 13.75 5.77
N LYS A 311 -20.69 14.08 5.13
CA LYS A 311 -21.46 13.13 4.31
C LYS A 311 -20.62 12.50 3.20
N ASN A 312 -19.78 13.29 2.54
CA ASN A 312 -18.89 12.79 1.50
C ASN A 312 -17.75 11.93 2.08
N ALA A 313 -17.18 12.30 3.22
CA ALA A 313 -16.19 11.49 3.92
C ALA A 313 -16.77 10.14 4.35
N LEU A 314 -17.97 10.12 4.95
CA LEU A 314 -18.66 8.88 5.34
C LEU A 314 -18.93 7.97 4.14
N LYS A 315 -19.39 8.54 3.01
CA LYS A 315 -19.55 7.78 1.76
C LYS A 315 -18.23 7.18 1.25
N LEU A 316 -17.14 7.94 1.34
CA LEU A 316 -15.81 7.44 0.97
C LEU A 316 -15.40 6.27 1.88
N CYS A 317 -15.54 6.44 3.20
CA CYS A 317 -15.25 5.39 4.17
C CYS A 317 -16.09 4.14 3.89
N GLU A 318 -17.40 4.27 3.72
CA GLU A 318 -18.29 3.15 3.39
C GLU A 318 -17.85 2.41 2.12
N ALA A 319 -17.51 3.15 1.06
CA ALA A 319 -17.10 2.56 -0.21
C ALA A 319 -15.68 1.96 -0.20
N LYS A 320 -14.74 2.50 0.59
CA LYS A 320 -13.31 2.18 0.50
C LYS A 320 -12.72 1.52 1.74
N ASN A 321 -13.40 1.54 2.90
CA ASN A 321 -12.85 1.07 4.18
C ASN A 321 -12.30 -0.36 4.09
N LYS A 322 -13.09 -1.34 3.61
CA LYS A 322 -12.64 -2.75 3.52
C LYS A 322 -11.39 -2.92 2.65
N LEU A 323 -11.29 -2.14 1.58
CA LEU A 323 -10.17 -2.16 0.65
C LEU A 323 -8.93 -1.52 1.26
N TYR A 324 -9.12 -0.35 1.86
CA TYR A 324 -8.09 0.41 2.56
C TYR A 324 -7.50 -0.38 3.74
N ALA A 325 -8.36 -1.02 4.53
CA ALA A 325 -7.99 -1.81 5.69
C ALA A 325 -6.99 -2.93 5.33
N LYS A 326 -7.21 -3.59 4.19
CA LYS A 326 -6.37 -4.68 3.67
C LYS A 326 -5.07 -4.20 3.01
N ASP A 327 -5.00 -2.95 2.54
CA ASP A 327 -3.88 -2.44 1.74
C ASP A 327 -2.57 -2.32 2.53
N MET A 328 -1.45 -2.33 1.81
CA MET A 328 -0.14 -1.94 2.36
C MET A 328 -0.14 -0.45 2.68
N LYS A 329 0.45 -0.08 3.81
CA LYS A 329 0.46 1.31 4.28
C LYS A 329 1.84 1.73 4.71
N TYR A 330 2.17 3.00 4.53
CA TYR A 330 3.36 3.57 5.15
C TYR A 330 3.14 3.75 6.65
N LYS A 331 4.14 3.40 7.45
CA LYS A 331 4.18 3.62 8.90
C LYS A 331 4.93 4.92 9.18
N PHE A 332 4.18 5.98 9.46
CA PHE A 332 4.73 7.26 9.88
C PHE A 332 4.93 7.27 11.38
N LYS A 333 6.13 7.58 11.82
CA LYS A 333 6.49 7.76 13.23
C LYS A 333 6.36 9.24 13.58
N PHE A 334 5.70 9.55 14.69
CA PHE A 334 5.68 10.90 15.24
C PHE A 334 5.73 10.86 16.76
N VAL A 335 6.04 12.02 17.34
CA VAL A 335 6.36 12.16 18.75
C VAL A 335 5.21 12.87 19.47
N HIS A 336 4.89 12.40 20.67
CA HIS A 336 3.82 12.93 21.51
C HIS A 336 4.36 13.24 22.91
N ARG A 337 3.90 14.33 23.52
CA ARG A 337 4.22 14.69 24.91
C ARG A 337 3.12 14.24 25.84
N ILE A 338 3.48 13.41 26.81
CA ILE A 338 2.62 13.05 27.94
C ILE A 338 2.86 14.05 29.07
N GLY A 339 2.03 15.08 29.13
CA GLY A 339 1.93 15.98 30.30
C GLY A 339 2.51 17.39 30.13
N GLU A 340 1.96 18.33 30.91
CA GLU A 340 2.21 19.78 30.79
C GLU A 340 3.48 20.30 31.48
N LYS A 341 4.29 19.47 32.14
CA LYS A 341 5.21 19.96 33.20
C LYS A 341 6.73 19.90 32.93
N CYS A 342 7.20 19.58 31.73
CA CYS A 342 8.64 19.65 31.44
C CYS A 342 8.97 20.72 30.40
N SER A 343 9.37 21.90 30.91
CA SER A 343 9.85 23.05 30.13
C SER A 343 11.29 22.87 29.63
N ILE A 344 11.97 21.79 30.04
CA ILE A 344 13.35 21.51 29.62
C ILE A 344 13.27 20.81 28.27
N VAL A 345 13.57 21.55 27.21
CA VAL A 345 13.81 21.00 25.87
C VAL A 345 15.27 20.56 25.85
N PRO A 346 15.57 19.25 25.76
CA PRO A 346 16.94 18.83 25.49
C PRO A 346 17.33 19.37 24.11
N GLU A 347 18.51 19.98 24.00
CA GLU A 347 19.10 20.24 22.68
C GLU A 347 19.19 18.90 21.95
N GLU A 348 18.54 18.83 20.78
CA GLU A 348 18.40 17.62 19.99
C GLU A 348 19.79 17.22 19.44
N GLU A 349 20.45 16.25 20.06
CA GLU A 349 21.60 15.60 19.43
C GLU A 349 21.13 14.90 18.14
N GLU A 350 21.76 15.23 17.02
CA GLU A 350 21.51 14.72 15.65
C GLU A 350 21.77 13.20 15.48
N ASP A 351 21.85 12.44 16.58
CA ASP A 351 22.10 11.00 16.50
C ASP A 351 20.79 10.26 16.20
N ASP A 352 20.65 9.80 14.94
CA ASP A 352 19.59 8.92 14.43
C ASP A 352 19.55 7.53 15.12
N GLY A 353 20.30 7.36 16.21
CA GLY A 353 20.17 6.24 17.12
C GLY A 353 18.74 6.13 17.67
N PRO A 354 18.21 4.91 17.86
CA PRO A 354 16.94 4.74 18.55
C PRO A 354 17.10 5.29 19.97
N THR A 355 16.45 6.42 20.24
CA THR A 355 16.33 6.97 21.60
C THR A 355 15.87 5.82 22.47
N SER A 356 16.69 5.41 23.44
CA SER A 356 16.38 4.28 24.30
C SER A 356 14.99 4.47 24.89
N ALA A 357 14.22 3.40 25.04
CA ALA A 357 12.91 3.47 25.68
C ALA A 357 12.99 4.14 27.08
N LEU A 358 14.14 4.03 27.73
CA LEU A 358 14.48 4.70 28.99
C LEU A 358 14.55 6.24 28.85
N ASP A 359 15.13 6.75 27.77
CA ASP A 359 15.25 8.19 27.54
C ASP A 359 13.90 8.79 27.14
N SER A 360 13.13 8.09 26.30
CA SER A 360 11.77 8.50 25.93
C SER A 360 10.88 8.66 27.17
N ALA A 361 10.95 7.70 28.11
CA ALA A 361 10.21 7.76 29.36
C ALA A 361 10.66 8.93 30.27
N ARG A 362 11.96 9.24 30.33
CA ARG A 362 12.49 10.36 31.13
C ARG A 362 11.94 11.72 30.69
N PHE A 363 11.75 11.92 29.39
CA PHE A 363 11.27 13.20 28.86
C PHE A 363 9.73 13.29 28.76
N GLY A 364 9.01 12.26 29.24
CA GLY A 364 7.56 12.19 29.08
C GLY A 364 7.15 12.14 27.62
N VAL A 365 8.01 11.58 26.76
CA VAL A 365 7.80 11.54 25.32
C VAL A 365 7.43 10.12 24.92
N THR A 366 6.34 9.97 24.18
CA THR A 366 5.95 8.69 23.60
C THR A 366 5.91 8.76 22.09
N ILE A 367 6.31 7.66 21.48
CA ILE A 367 6.29 7.50 20.03
C ILE A 367 4.96 6.88 19.65
N THR A 368 4.31 7.49 18.67
CA THR A 368 3.07 6.99 18.07
C THR A 368 3.27 6.75 16.59
N TYR A 369 2.40 5.93 16.02
CA TYR A 369 2.41 5.61 14.61
C TYR A 369 1.10 6.00 13.94
N LEU A 370 1.20 6.33 12.67
CA LEU A 370 0.07 6.54 11.78
C LEU A 370 0.31 5.71 10.51
N TYR A 371 -0.73 5.01 10.05
CA TYR A 371 -0.67 4.27 8.80
C TYR A 371 -1.47 4.99 7.72
N ILE A 372 -0.84 5.26 6.58
CA ILE A 372 -1.48 5.88 5.41
C ILE A 372 -1.41 4.98 4.19
#